data_AF-A0A0W7TID2-F1
#
_entry.id   AF-A0A0W7TID2-F1
#
_cell.length_a   1.000
_cell.length_b   1.000
_cell.length_c   1.000
_cell.angle_alpha   90.00
_cell.angle_beta   90.00
_cell.angle_gamma   90.00
#
_symmetry.space_group_name_H-M   'P 1'
#
loop_
_entity.id
_entity.type
_entity.pdbx_description
1 polymer ?
#
loop_
_entity_poly.entity_id
_entity_poly.type
_entity_poly.pdbx_seq_one_letter_code
_entity_poly.pdbx_strand_id
1 'polypeptide(L)'
;MDACYKAAAALGTADPEDSDTNALYAAMNIYRQMEADGDNPPGSFEVALICGNKKVGYKSDEALVEQLDRVIEEVKPDRAVLVSDGAEDEYIYPIISSRVPIISVRKVYVKQAPGVEGTFYIIQKTLEDPQKKERFLAPIAWIVLIISAVYLVVNMYDCDSAEEYVLKSTTPLIFFIVGVLLIIYSYSLDDRIHNLIKRSDRDALDLIFLLAGMAS
;
A
#
# COMPACT_ATOMS: atom_id res chain seq x y z
N MET A 1 1.39 -8.59 32.75
CA MET A 1 1.72 -9.30 31.50
C MET A 1 0.89 -10.58 31.29
N ASP A 2 0.80 -11.51 32.25
CA ASP A 2 0.05 -12.78 32.07
C ASP A 2 -1.44 -12.59 31.73
N ALA A 3 -2.08 -11.57 32.28
CA ALA A 3 -3.45 -11.21 31.95
C ALA A 3 -3.60 -10.82 30.46
N CYS A 4 -2.65 -10.05 29.92
CA CYS A 4 -2.63 -9.65 28.52
C CYS A 4 -2.45 -10.86 27.59
N TYR A 5 -1.61 -11.84 27.97
CA TYR A 5 -1.46 -13.08 27.20
C TYR A 5 -2.77 -13.88 27.14
N LYS A 6 -3.47 -14.01 28.27
CA LYS A 6 -4.76 -14.70 28.31
C LYS A 6 -5.81 -13.96 27.49
N ALA A 7 -5.85 -12.64 27.56
CA ALA A 7 -6.75 -11.81 26.77
C ALA A 7 -6.47 -11.95 25.27
N ALA A 8 -5.20 -11.87 24.84
CA ALA A 8 -4.81 -12.04 23.44
C ALA A 8 -5.15 -13.42 22.90
N ALA A 9 -4.91 -14.47 23.70
CA ALA A 9 -5.27 -15.83 23.33
C ALA A 9 -6.79 -16.03 23.23
N ALA A 10 -7.56 -15.47 24.17
CA ALA A 10 -9.01 -15.55 24.16
C ALA A 10 -9.60 -14.80 22.96
N LEU A 11 -9.14 -13.58 22.69
CA LEU A 11 -9.59 -12.75 21.57
C LEU A 11 -9.25 -13.40 20.23
N GLY A 12 -8.00 -13.82 20.04
CA GLY A 12 -7.59 -14.50 18.80
C GLY A 12 -8.22 -15.88 18.59
N THR A 13 -8.69 -16.55 19.65
CA THR A 13 -9.47 -17.80 19.53
C THR A 13 -10.93 -17.51 19.18
N ALA A 14 -11.49 -16.41 19.67
CA ALA A 14 -12.87 -16.02 19.39
C ALA A 14 -13.04 -15.41 17.99
N ASP A 15 -12.11 -14.54 17.59
CA ASP A 15 -12.09 -13.89 16.28
C ASP A 15 -10.64 -13.69 15.79
N PRO A 16 -10.10 -14.63 14.98
CA PRO A 16 -8.73 -14.56 14.50
C PRO A 16 -8.51 -13.48 13.43
N GLU A 17 -9.57 -12.92 12.85
CA GLU A 17 -9.47 -11.88 11.81
C GLU A 17 -9.48 -10.46 12.40
N ASP A 18 -9.82 -10.33 13.69
CA ASP A 18 -9.88 -9.05 14.40
C ASP A 18 -8.49 -8.41 14.56
N SER A 19 -8.38 -7.12 14.20
CA SER A 19 -7.15 -6.34 14.29
C SER A 19 -6.72 -6.05 15.74
N ASP A 20 -7.66 -6.05 16.68
CA ASP A 20 -7.41 -5.86 18.10
C ASP A 20 -6.39 -6.86 18.66
N THR A 21 -6.45 -8.12 18.20
CA THR A 21 -5.51 -9.17 18.61
C THR A 21 -4.07 -8.80 18.27
N ASN A 22 -3.86 -8.25 17.06
CA ASN A 22 -2.53 -7.84 16.60
C ASN A 22 -2.04 -6.59 17.35
N ALA A 23 -2.94 -5.66 17.68
CA ALA A 23 -2.61 -4.49 18.49
C ALA A 23 -2.10 -4.91 19.89
N LEU A 24 -2.76 -5.88 20.53
CA LEU A 24 -2.34 -6.40 21.83
C LEU A 24 -0.97 -7.11 21.77
N TYR A 25 -0.72 -7.91 20.73
CA TYR A 25 0.62 -8.50 20.53
C TYR A 25 1.69 -7.45 20.28
N ALA A 26 1.39 -6.38 19.56
CA ALA A 26 2.32 -5.28 19.33
C ALA A 26 2.66 -4.56 20.65
N ALA A 27 1.67 -4.30 21.51
CA ALA A 27 1.89 -3.69 22.83
C ALA A 27 2.80 -4.57 23.71
N MET A 28 2.58 -5.88 23.75
CA MET A 28 3.45 -6.81 24.49
C MET A 28 4.87 -6.86 23.92
N ASN A 29 5.02 -6.76 22.59
CA ASN A 29 6.33 -6.71 21.96
C ASN A 29 7.08 -5.42 22.30
N ILE A 30 6.40 -4.27 22.31
CA ILE A 30 6.99 -2.99 22.71
C ILE A 30 7.45 -3.05 24.17
N TYR A 31 6.61 -3.56 25.07
CA TYR A 31 6.99 -3.75 26.47
C TYR A 31 8.29 -4.55 26.60
N ARG A 32 8.39 -5.68 25.88
CA ARG A 32 9.59 -6.54 25.93
C ARG A 32 10.83 -5.84 25.40
N GLN A 33 10.68 -5.01 24.37
CA GLN A 33 11.78 -4.19 23.84
C GLN A 33 12.23 -3.16 24.88
N MET A 34 11.29 -2.43 25.47
CA MET A 34 11.58 -1.42 26.49
C MET A 34 12.23 -2.01 27.75
N GLU A 35 11.82 -3.20 28.19
CA GLU A 35 12.51 -3.92 29.28
C GLU A 35 13.92 -4.39 28.89
N ALA A 36 14.12 -4.82 27.65
CA ALA A 36 15.41 -5.32 27.17
C ALA A 36 16.44 -4.20 26.95
N ASP A 37 16.00 -2.99 26.62
CA ASP A 37 16.87 -1.84 26.34
C ASP A 37 17.64 -1.36 27.59
N GLY A 38 17.27 -1.80 28.81
CA GLY A 38 18.11 -1.73 30.01
C GLY A 38 18.26 -0.34 30.66
N ASP A 39 17.70 0.70 30.08
CA ASP A 39 17.79 2.09 30.58
C ASP A 39 16.96 2.34 31.85
N ASN A 40 16.00 1.45 32.18
CA ASN A 40 15.10 1.61 33.31
C ASN A 40 15.11 0.35 34.19
N PRO A 41 14.85 0.49 35.51
CA PRO A 41 14.81 -0.65 36.42
C PRO A 41 13.77 -1.71 35.98
N PRO A 42 13.98 -3.00 36.31
CA PRO A 42 12.98 -4.03 36.08
C PRO A 42 11.65 -3.66 36.73
N GLY A 43 10.54 -3.84 36.01
CA GLY A 43 9.20 -3.46 36.49
C GLY A 43 8.86 -1.96 36.36
N SER A 44 9.67 -1.17 35.65
CA SER A 44 9.33 0.25 35.36
C SER A 44 8.24 0.43 34.31
N PHE A 45 7.81 -0.66 33.68
CA PHE A 45 6.84 -0.64 32.59
C PHE A 45 5.66 -1.51 32.98
N GLU A 46 4.47 -1.10 32.53
CA GLU A 46 3.26 -1.90 32.62
C GLU A 46 2.47 -1.79 31.31
N VAL A 47 1.71 -2.84 31.00
CA VAL A 47 0.79 -2.87 29.87
C VAL A 47 -0.62 -2.88 30.42
N ALA A 48 -1.36 -1.80 30.19
CA ALA A 48 -2.77 -1.72 30.46
C ALA A 48 -3.56 -1.89 29.15
N LEU A 49 -4.57 -2.76 29.19
CA LEU A 49 -5.53 -2.91 28.10
C LEU A 49 -6.78 -2.11 28.45
N ILE A 50 -7.12 -1.15 27.61
CA ILE A 50 -8.35 -0.36 27.72
C ILE A 50 -9.23 -0.78 26.55
N CYS A 51 -10.45 -1.24 26.82
CA CYS A 51 -11.33 -1.76 25.78
C CYS A 51 -12.34 -0.68 25.38
N GLY A 52 -12.36 -0.32 24.10
CA GLY A 52 -13.48 0.39 23.50
C GLY A 52 -14.73 -0.49 23.49
N ASN A 53 -15.92 0.13 23.52
CA ASN A 53 -17.17 -0.59 23.35
C ASN A 53 -17.66 -0.39 21.92
N LYS A 54 -18.01 -1.49 21.22
CA LYS A 54 -18.60 -1.45 19.86
C LYS A 54 -19.88 -0.59 19.77
N LYS A 55 -20.50 -0.23 20.90
CA LYS A 55 -21.59 0.74 20.96
C LYS A 55 -21.06 2.18 20.90
N VAL A 56 -21.09 2.76 19.71
CA VAL A 56 -20.71 4.15 19.45
C VAL A 56 -21.60 5.14 20.23
N GLY A 57 -21.00 6.14 20.89
CA GLY A 57 -21.70 7.27 21.54
C GLY A 57 -21.17 7.61 22.94
N TYR A 58 -21.72 8.67 23.55
CA TYR A 58 -21.22 9.28 24.79
C TYR A 58 -21.02 8.31 25.97
N LYS A 59 -21.83 7.24 26.05
CA LYS A 59 -21.73 6.22 27.11
C LYS A 59 -20.48 5.33 26.97
N SER A 60 -19.99 5.15 25.75
CA SER A 60 -18.74 4.43 25.50
C SER A 60 -17.55 5.27 25.93
N ASP A 61 -17.57 6.56 25.61
CA ASP A 61 -16.52 7.50 26.01
C ASP A 61 -16.44 7.64 27.53
N GLU A 62 -17.59 7.69 28.22
CA GLU A 62 -17.65 7.69 29.70
C GLU A 62 -17.04 6.42 30.29
N ALA A 63 -17.35 5.25 29.76
CA ALA A 63 -16.77 3.99 30.22
C ALA A 63 -15.26 3.91 29.96
N LEU A 64 -14.81 4.41 28.80
CA LEU A 64 -13.39 4.50 28.44
C LEU A 64 -12.63 5.38 29.44
N VAL A 65 -13.21 6.54 29.76
CA VAL A 65 -12.70 7.48 30.76
C VAL A 65 -12.57 6.81 32.13
N GLU A 66 -13.62 6.14 32.60
CA GLU A 66 -13.59 5.47 33.90
C GLU A 66 -12.52 4.38 33.96
N GLN A 67 -12.35 3.60 32.87
CA GLN A 67 -11.30 2.58 32.80
C GLN A 67 -9.91 3.22 32.83
N LEU A 68 -9.71 4.29 32.09
CA LEU A 68 -8.43 5.02 32.05
C LEU A 68 -8.11 5.63 33.42
N ASP A 69 -9.08 6.25 34.08
CA ASP A 69 -8.89 6.87 35.40
C ASP A 69 -8.47 5.80 36.42
N ARG A 70 -9.08 4.60 36.41
CA ARG A 70 -8.66 3.48 37.27
C ARG A 70 -7.22 3.05 37.01
N VAL A 71 -6.83 2.91 35.74
CA VAL A 71 -5.46 2.54 35.36
C VAL A 71 -4.46 3.59 35.83
N ILE A 72 -4.78 4.87 35.70
CA ILE A 72 -3.91 5.97 36.15
C ILE A 72 -3.78 5.97 37.67
N GLU A 73 -4.86 5.73 38.40
CA GLU A 73 -4.83 5.66 39.86
C GLU A 73 -3.97 4.51 40.39
N GLU A 74 -4.03 3.35 39.74
CA GLU A 74 -3.29 2.14 40.11
C GLU A 74 -1.80 2.22 39.69
N VAL A 75 -1.54 2.55 38.43
CA VAL A 75 -0.19 2.48 37.83
C VAL A 75 0.60 3.79 38.02
N LYS A 76 -0.09 4.94 38.07
CA LYS A 76 0.48 6.29 38.14
C LYS A 76 1.60 6.53 37.11
N PRO A 77 1.30 6.38 35.80
CA PRO A 77 2.32 6.50 34.77
C PRO A 77 2.74 7.96 34.56
N ASP A 78 4.05 8.21 34.44
CA ASP A 78 4.58 9.53 34.05
C ASP A 78 4.32 9.83 32.56
N ARG A 79 4.29 8.77 31.74
CA ARG A 79 4.19 8.83 30.29
C ARG A 79 3.61 7.53 29.75
N ALA A 80 2.94 7.60 28.61
CA ALA A 80 2.35 6.44 27.96
C ALA A 80 2.74 6.34 26.48
N VAL A 81 2.80 5.09 25.99
CA VAL A 81 2.88 4.76 24.57
C VAL A 81 1.51 4.23 24.17
N LEU A 82 0.84 4.91 23.24
CA LEU A 82 -0.48 4.49 22.76
C LEU A 82 -0.32 3.47 21.64
N VAL A 83 -1.00 2.34 21.72
CA VAL A 83 -1.00 1.30 20.67
C VAL A 83 -2.41 1.14 20.10
N SER A 84 -2.57 1.69 18.89
CA SER A 84 -3.73 1.67 17.98
C SER A 84 -3.81 0.49 17.01
N ASP A 85 -4.97 -0.10 16.75
CA ASP A 85 -5.23 -0.93 15.56
C ASP A 85 -5.63 -0.08 14.32
N GLY A 86 -5.84 1.23 14.51
CA GLY A 86 -6.12 2.21 13.47
C GLY A 86 -7.60 2.46 13.17
N ALA A 87 -8.53 1.65 13.68
CA ALA A 87 -9.96 1.80 13.38
C ALA A 87 -10.65 2.88 14.24
N GLU A 88 -10.24 3.01 15.51
CA GLU A 88 -10.84 3.95 16.49
C GLU A 88 -9.89 5.09 16.93
N ASP A 89 -8.67 5.10 16.39
CA ASP A 89 -7.52 5.90 16.85
C ASP A 89 -7.75 7.42 16.88
N GLU A 90 -8.53 7.95 15.94
CA GLU A 90 -8.70 9.40 15.76
C GLU A 90 -9.58 10.02 16.86
N TYR A 91 -10.48 9.24 17.47
CA TYR A 91 -11.41 9.71 18.50
C TYR A 91 -10.89 9.48 19.92
N ILE A 92 -10.07 8.45 20.14
CA ILE A 92 -9.59 8.07 21.47
C ILE A 92 -8.38 8.91 21.91
N TYR A 93 -7.49 9.26 20.97
CA TYR A 93 -6.26 10.00 21.28
C TYR A 93 -6.49 11.28 22.11
N PRO A 94 -7.46 12.17 21.79
CA PRO A 94 -7.74 13.34 22.60
C PRO A 94 -8.14 13.03 24.05
N ILE A 95 -8.86 11.92 24.28
CA ILE A 95 -9.36 11.52 25.60
C ILE A 95 -8.22 11.02 26.50
N ILE A 96 -7.28 10.26 25.91
CA ILE A 96 -6.13 9.73 26.65
C ILE A 96 -5.09 10.83 26.89
N SER A 97 -4.75 11.58 25.84
CA SER A 97 -3.73 12.64 25.92
C SER A 97 -4.11 13.79 26.87
N SER A 98 -5.40 13.96 27.20
CA SER A 98 -5.84 14.93 28.20
C SER A 98 -5.54 14.51 29.65
N ARG A 99 -5.19 13.25 29.90
CA ARG A 99 -4.94 12.69 31.24
C ARG A 99 -3.51 12.24 31.48
N VAL A 100 -2.85 11.68 30.45
CA VAL A 100 -1.47 11.18 30.53
C VAL A 100 -0.65 11.69 29.35
N PRO A 101 0.59 12.18 29.55
CA PRO A 101 1.47 12.54 28.44
C PRO A 101 1.78 11.34 27.53
N ILE A 102 1.44 11.46 26.24
CA ILE A 102 1.73 10.44 25.23
C ILE A 102 3.07 10.76 24.56
N ILE A 103 4.06 9.87 24.70
CA ILE A 103 5.40 10.07 24.10
C ILE A 103 5.50 9.47 22.69
N SER A 104 4.65 8.50 22.37
CA SER A 104 4.65 7.80 21.08
C SER A 104 3.30 7.16 20.82
N VAL A 105 2.93 7.10 19.55
CA VAL A 105 1.74 6.41 19.06
C VAL A 105 2.19 5.35 18.06
N ARG A 106 1.85 4.08 18.34
CA ARG A 106 2.08 2.95 17.44
C ARG A 106 0.75 2.52 16.84
N LYS A 107 0.59 2.73 15.53
CA LYS A 107 -0.52 2.16 14.75
C LYS A 107 -0.14 0.79 14.19
N VAL A 108 -1.01 -0.19 14.38
CA VAL A 108 -0.82 -1.59 14.01
C VAL A 108 -1.78 -1.93 12.88
N TYR A 109 -1.25 -2.02 11.66
CA TYR A 109 -2.06 -2.36 10.50
C TYR A 109 -1.98 -3.86 10.21
N VAL A 110 -3.14 -4.52 10.15
CA VAL A 110 -3.24 -5.90 9.68
C VAL A 110 -3.28 -5.92 8.16
N LYS A 111 -2.40 -6.70 7.54
CA LYS A 111 -2.38 -6.86 6.08
C LYS A 111 -3.57 -7.71 5.65
N GLN A 112 -4.68 -7.05 5.29
CA GLN A 112 -5.84 -7.69 4.71
C GLN A 112 -5.64 -7.92 3.20
N ALA A 113 -6.36 -8.90 2.65
CA ALA A 113 -6.45 -9.06 1.20
C ALA A 113 -7.13 -7.81 0.60
N PRO A 114 -6.65 -7.29 -0.55
CA PRO A 114 -7.27 -6.11 -1.15
C PRO A 114 -8.73 -6.39 -1.52
N GLY A 115 -9.64 -5.50 -1.10
CA GLY A 115 -11.04 -5.53 -1.53
C GLY A 115 -11.20 -5.22 -3.03
N VAL A 116 -12.44 -5.25 -3.53
CA VAL A 116 -12.76 -4.99 -4.95
C VAL A 116 -12.26 -3.62 -5.41
N GLU A 117 -12.33 -2.60 -4.57
CA GLU A 117 -11.74 -1.27 -4.81
C GLU A 117 -10.21 -1.32 -4.88
N GLY A 118 -9.59 -2.17 -4.05
CA GLY A 118 -8.15 -2.44 -4.09
C GLY A 118 -7.72 -3.09 -5.40
N THR A 119 -8.57 -3.93 -6.01
CA THR A 119 -8.30 -4.53 -7.32
C THR A 119 -8.25 -3.46 -8.42
N PHE A 120 -9.20 -2.52 -8.42
CA PHE A 120 -9.19 -1.39 -9.37
C PHE A 120 -7.96 -0.51 -9.18
N TYR A 121 -7.58 -0.21 -7.93
CA TYR A 121 -6.36 0.53 -7.62
C TYR A 121 -5.10 -0.19 -8.13
N ILE A 122 -5.02 -1.52 -7.96
CA ILE A 122 -3.89 -2.31 -8.45
C ILE A 122 -3.82 -2.26 -9.97
N ILE A 123 -4.95 -2.38 -10.68
CA ILE A 123 -4.99 -2.28 -12.15
C ILE A 123 -4.54 -0.89 -12.60
N GLN A 124 -5.12 0.16 -12.04
CA GLN A 124 -4.76 1.54 -12.36
C GLN A 124 -3.27 1.80 -12.13
N LYS A 125 -2.75 1.42 -10.96
CA LYS A 125 -1.34 1.60 -10.61
C LYS A 125 -0.38 0.76 -11.45
N THR A 126 -0.85 -0.38 -11.95
CA THR A 126 -0.07 -1.22 -12.88
C THR A 126 0.00 -0.61 -14.28
N LEU A 127 -1.06 0.09 -14.72
CA LEU A 127 -1.07 0.81 -16.00
C LEU A 127 -0.28 2.13 -15.96
N GLU A 128 -0.23 2.78 -14.80
CA GLU A 128 0.56 4.00 -14.57
C GLU A 128 2.08 3.75 -14.53
N ASP A 129 2.50 2.57 -14.07
CA ASP A 129 3.92 2.22 -13.95
C ASP A 129 4.46 1.64 -15.28
N PRO A 130 5.37 2.34 -15.99
CA PRO A 130 5.84 1.94 -17.32
C PRO A 130 6.53 0.56 -17.31
N GLN A 131 7.25 0.21 -16.24
CA GLN A 131 7.94 -1.09 -16.16
C GLN A 131 6.95 -2.23 -16.01
N LYS A 132 5.88 -2.02 -15.24
CA LYS A 132 4.84 -3.04 -15.02
C LYS A 132 3.94 -3.16 -16.24
N LYS A 133 3.58 -2.04 -16.87
CA LYS A 133 2.83 -2.02 -18.12
C LYS A 133 3.55 -2.82 -19.20
N GLU A 134 4.86 -2.64 -19.38
CA GLU A 134 5.65 -3.45 -20.33
C GLU A 134 5.61 -4.94 -19.96
N ARG A 135 5.79 -5.28 -18.67
CA ARG A 135 5.82 -6.68 -18.22
C ARG A 135 4.49 -7.42 -18.37
N PHE A 136 3.37 -6.75 -18.12
CA PHE A 136 2.04 -7.40 -18.06
C PHE A 136 1.22 -7.19 -19.33
N LEU A 137 1.26 -5.99 -19.93
CA LEU A 137 0.43 -5.66 -21.09
C LEU A 137 1.07 -6.08 -22.42
N ALA A 138 2.41 -6.08 -22.52
CA ALA A 138 3.09 -6.46 -23.77
C ALA A 138 2.81 -7.92 -24.18
N PRO A 139 2.84 -8.93 -23.30
CA PRO A 139 2.49 -10.30 -23.68
C PRO A 139 1.07 -10.42 -24.24
N ILE A 140 0.11 -9.72 -23.64
CA ILE A 140 -1.29 -9.70 -24.09
C ILE A 140 -1.39 -9.05 -25.48
N ALA A 141 -0.72 -7.91 -25.66
CA ALA A 141 -0.69 -7.20 -26.93
C ALA A 141 -0.11 -8.07 -28.05
N TRP A 142 0.99 -8.78 -27.79
CA TRP A 142 1.60 -9.73 -28.72
C TRP A 142 0.68 -10.90 -29.05
N ILE A 143 -0.02 -11.48 -28.06
CA ILE A 143 -0.98 -12.57 -28.30
C ILE A 143 -2.10 -12.09 -29.23
N VAL A 144 -2.71 -10.94 -28.95
CA VAL A 144 -3.78 -10.36 -29.78
C VAL A 144 -3.27 -10.08 -31.20
N LEU A 145 -2.07 -9.51 -31.33
CA LEU A 145 -1.48 -9.19 -32.63
C LEU A 145 -1.15 -10.45 -33.44
N ILE A 146 -0.55 -11.46 -32.82
CA ILE A 146 -0.18 -12.71 -33.50
C ILE A 146 -1.44 -13.45 -33.94
N ILE A 147 -2.44 -13.58 -33.06
CA ILE A 147 -3.70 -14.27 -33.40
C ILE A 147 -4.39 -13.55 -34.56
N SER A 148 -4.56 -12.23 -34.46
CA SER A 148 -5.19 -11.44 -35.53
C SER A 148 -4.42 -11.50 -36.85
N ALA A 149 -3.08 -11.46 -36.82
CA ALA A 149 -2.25 -11.62 -38.00
C ALA A 149 -2.42 -13.00 -38.65
N VAL A 150 -2.48 -14.07 -37.84
CA VAL A 150 -2.72 -15.43 -38.35
C VAL A 150 -4.09 -15.51 -39.04
N TYR A 151 -5.14 -14.95 -38.45
CA TYR A 151 -6.47 -14.94 -39.08
C TYR A 151 -6.50 -14.12 -40.37
N LEU A 152 -5.81 -12.99 -40.45
CA LEU A 152 -5.67 -12.22 -41.70
C LEU A 152 -5.00 -13.06 -42.80
N VAL A 153 -3.92 -13.77 -42.45
CA VAL A 153 -3.21 -14.64 -43.39
C VAL A 153 -4.07 -15.83 -43.82
N VAL A 154 -4.79 -16.48 -42.90
CA VAL A 154 -5.69 -17.59 -43.22
C VAL A 154 -6.81 -17.13 -44.16
N ASN A 155 -7.45 -16.00 -43.86
CA ASN A 155 -8.49 -15.44 -44.73
C ASN A 155 -7.97 -15.12 -46.14
N MET A 156 -6.69 -14.77 -46.28
CA MET A 156 -6.08 -14.50 -47.58
C MET A 156 -6.03 -15.74 -48.48
N TYR A 157 -5.97 -16.95 -47.90
CA TYR A 157 -5.98 -18.21 -48.64
C TYR A 157 -7.39 -18.82 -48.79
N ASP A 158 -8.29 -18.55 -47.84
CA ASP A 158 -9.65 -19.12 -47.82
C ASP A 158 -10.66 -18.34 -48.70
N CYS A 159 -10.36 -17.09 -49.03
CA CYS A 159 -11.26 -16.24 -49.81
C CYS A 159 -10.92 -16.26 -51.30
N ASP A 160 -11.85 -16.71 -52.15
CA ASP A 160 -11.70 -16.72 -53.61
C ASP A 160 -11.93 -15.34 -54.25
N SER A 161 -12.57 -14.41 -53.52
CA SER A 161 -12.90 -13.07 -54.00
C SER A 161 -12.45 -11.97 -53.03
N ALA A 162 -12.14 -10.78 -53.59
CA ALA A 162 -11.73 -9.63 -52.80
C ALA A 162 -12.84 -9.11 -51.86
N GLU A 163 -14.10 -9.21 -52.28
CA GLU A 163 -15.25 -8.76 -51.47
C GLU A 163 -15.42 -9.64 -50.22
N GLU A 164 -15.27 -10.95 -50.38
CA GLU A 164 -15.34 -11.90 -49.26
C GLU A 164 -14.16 -11.73 -48.31
N TYR A 165 -12.95 -11.50 -48.84
CA TYR A 165 -11.77 -11.21 -48.02
C TYR A 165 -11.98 -9.99 -47.14
N VAL A 166 -12.50 -8.89 -47.70
CA VAL A 166 -12.76 -7.65 -46.95
C VAL A 166 -13.76 -7.91 -45.82
N LEU A 167 -14.84 -8.64 -46.11
CA LEU A 167 -15.87 -8.93 -45.13
C LEU A 167 -15.35 -9.84 -44.00
N LYS A 168 -14.72 -10.97 -44.34
CA LYS A 168 -14.16 -11.93 -43.36
C LYS A 168 -12.98 -11.34 -42.58
N SER A 169 -12.22 -10.42 -43.17
CA SER A 169 -11.03 -9.82 -42.55
C SER A 169 -11.32 -8.58 -41.71
N THR A 170 -12.54 -8.04 -41.73
CA THR A 170 -12.90 -6.85 -40.94
C THR A 170 -12.62 -7.05 -39.44
N THR A 171 -13.06 -8.16 -38.87
CA THR A 171 -12.86 -8.47 -37.45
C THR A 171 -11.38 -8.63 -37.07
N PRO A 172 -10.60 -9.51 -37.73
CA PRO A 172 -9.18 -9.64 -37.39
C PRO A 172 -8.38 -8.37 -37.70
N LEU A 173 -8.78 -7.54 -38.68
CA LEU A 173 -8.16 -6.24 -38.93
C LEU A 173 -8.32 -5.29 -37.73
N ILE A 174 -9.51 -5.21 -37.14
CA ILE A 174 -9.75 -4.39 -35.94
C ILE A 174 -8.86 -4.86 -34.79
N PHE A 175 -8.82 -6.17 -34.52
CA PHE A 175 -7.96 -6.72 -33.48
C PHE A 175 -6.47 -6.53 -33.77
N PHE A 176 -6.07 -6.57 -35.04
CA PHE A 176 -4.69 -6.30 -35.45
C PHE A 176 -4.32 -4.85 -35.14
N ILE A 177 -5.18 -3.89 -35.50
CA ILE A 177 -4.97 -2.46 -35.19
C ILE A 177 -4.93 -2.24 -33.67
N VAL A 178 -5.86 -2.83 -32.91
CA VAL A 178 -5.87 -2.76 -31.44
C VAL A 178 -4.59 -3.37 -30.86
N GLY A 179 -4.15 -4.52 -31.36
CA GLY A 179 -2.90 -5.17 -30.95
C GLY A 179 -1.68 -4.28 -31.18
N VAL A 180 -1.59 -3.63 -32.35
CA VAL A 180 -0.53 -2.65 -32.65
C VAL A 180 -0.57 -1.47 -31.68
N LEU A 181 -1.74 -0.90 -31.42
CA LEU A 181 -1.90 0.21 -30.47
C LEU A 181 -1.51 -0.21 -29.04
N LEU A 182 -1.88 -1.41 -28.62
CA LEU A 182 -1.51 -1.93 -27.31
C LEU A 182 0.00 -2.16 -27.17
N ILE A 183 0.70 -2.58 -28.23
CA ILE A 183 2.17 -2.67 -28.23
C ILE A 183 2.79 -1.28 -28.08
N ILE A 184 2.33 -0.30 -28.87
CA ILE A 184 2.83 1.07 -28.79
C ILE A 184 2.63 1.62 -27.37
N TYR A 185 1.44 1.41 -26.80
CA TYR A 185 1.12 1.83 -25.44
C TYR A 185 1.93 1.04 -24.40
N SER A 186 2.14 -0.26 -24.56
CA SER A 186 2.81 -1.11 -23.56
C SER A 186 4.28 -0.77 -23.39
N TYR A 187 4.99 -0.51 -24.49
CA TYR A 187 6.44 -0.21 -24.48
C TYR A 187 6.77 1.25 -24.18
N SER A 188 5.77 2.07 -23.82
CA SER A 188 5.92 3.50 -23.52
C SER A 188 6.88 4.18 -24.50
N LEU A 189 6.66 3.97 -25.81
CA LEU A 189 7.55 4.47 -26.86
C LEU A 189 7.73 6.00 -26.78
N ASP A 190 6.78 6.72 -26.18
CA ASP A 190 6.86 8.16 -25.89
C ASP A 190 8.15 8.56 -25.15
N ASP A 191 8.53 7.85 -24.10
CA ASP A 191 9.73 8.19 -23.30
C ASP A 191 11.02 7.91 -24.08
N ARG A 192 11.02 6.90 -24.96
CA ARG A 192 12.17 6.56 -25.79
C ARG A 192 12.31 7.54 -26.95
N ILE A 193 11.21 7.95 -27.57
CA ILE A 193 11.19 8.97 -28.64
C ILE A 193 11.62 10.33 -28.08
N HIS A 194 11.16 10.71 -26.88
CA HIS A 194 11.58 11.96 -26.25
C HIS A 194 13.09 11.97 -25.95
N ASN A 195 13.65 10.84 -25.52
CA ASN A 195 15.09 10.70 -25.29
C ASN A 195 15.93 10.66 -26.58
N LEU A 196 15.38 10.23 -27.70
CA LEU A 196 16.02 10.29 -29.01
C LEU A 196 16.01 11.72 -29.58
N ILE A 197 14.89 12.43 -29.44
CA ILE A 197 14.78 13.85 -29.83
C ILE A 197 15.78 14.70 -29.02
N LYS A 198 15.90 14.46 -27.72
CA LYS A 198 16.85 15.17 -26.83
C LYS A 198 18.32 14.79 -27.03
N ARG A 199 18.62 13.74 -27.81
CA ARG A 199 19.99 13.40 -28.23
C ARG A 199 20.45 14.17 -29.47
N SER A 200 19.53 14.66 -30.29
CA SER A 200 19.87 15.48 -31.46
C SER A 200 20.30 16.92 -31.09
N ASP A 201 19.99 17.37 -29.88
CA ASP A 201 20.27 18.74 -29.41
C ASP A 201 21.55 18.83 -28.53
N ARG A 202 22.29 17.73 -28.38
CA ARG A 202 23.48 17.63 -27.51
C ARG A 202 24.81 17.70 -28.26
N ASP A 203 24.80 18.21 -29.49
CA ASP A 203 26.01 18.65 -30.21
C ASP A 203 26.38 20.11 -29.91
N ALA A 204 25.61 20.82 -29.07
CA ALA A 204 26.06 22.08 -28.48
C ALA A 204 26.93 21.80 -27.24
N LEU A 205 28.25 21.93 -27.41
CA LEU A 205 29.25 21.84 -26.35
C LEU A 205 29.06 22.99 -25.34
N ASP A 206 28.57 22.68 -24.13
CA ASP A 206 28.64 23.61 -23.00
C ASP A 206 30.07 23.63 -22.43
N LEU A 207 30.80 24.68 -22.81
CA LEU A 207 32.14 25.00 -22.32
C LEU A 207 32.05 25.56 -20.90
N ILE A 208 32.34 24.75 -19.88
CA ILE A 208 32.41 25.19 -18.48
C ILE A 208 33.77 25.85 -18.23
N PHE A 209 33.81 27.18 -18.13
CA PHE A 209 34.96 27.92 -17.63
C PHE A 209 35.04 27.80 -16.10
N LEU A 210 36.12 27.21 -15.61
CA LEU A 210 36.46 27.12 -14.19
C LEU A 210 37.44 28.26 -13.87
N LEU A 211 36.95 29.37 -13.31
CA LEU A 211 37.79 30.45 -12.78
C LEU A 211 38.27 30.06 -11.38
N ALA A 212 39.49 29.53 -11.30
CA ALA A 212 40.20 29.38 -10.04
C ALA A 212 40.84 30.73 -9.66
N GLY A 213 40.30 31.39 -8.64
CA GLY A 213 40.93 32.55 -8.02
C GLY A 213 42.20 32.12 -7.28
N MET A 214 43.36 32.59 -7.75
CA MET A 214 44.59 32.52 -6.97
C MET A 214 44.58 33.65 -5.93
N ALA A 215 44.64 33.27 -4.66
CA ALA A 215 45.00 34.17 -3.58
C ALA A 215 46.52 34.34 -3.55
N SER A 216 46.99 35.57 -3.69
CA SER A 216 48.30 36.05 -3.23
C SER A 216 48.20 37.54 -2.95
#